data_AF-A0A0N4XZ23-F1
#
_entry.id   AF-A0A0N4XZ23-F1
#
_cell.length_a   1.000
_cell.length_b   1.000
_cell.length_c   1.000
_cell.angle_alpha   90.00
_cell.angle_beta   90.00
_cell.angle_gamma   90.00
#
_symmetry.space_group_name_H-M   'P 1'
#
loop_
_entity.id
_entity.type
_entity.pdbx_description
1 polymer ?
#
loop_
_entity_poly.entity_id
_entity_poly.type
_entity_poly.pdbx_seq_one_letter_code
_entity_poly.pdbx_strand_id
1 'polypeptide(L)'
;MVDPAVLKQIKIQTGVVKRLVKEHACYIKEVEKETQKIDKMKAEAQNEDDEYAIKKAGQVLQETRGMISDTARRCATAAGQLRKLIEEASLEDCQELTDAKTQIEAASAITVE
;
A
#
# COMPACT_ATOMS: atom_id res chain seq x y z
N MET A 1 -6.89 33.01 -3.89
CA MET A 1 -6.39 32.20 -5.03
C MET A 1 -5.05 31.57 -4.68
N VAL A 2 -5.04 30.25 -4.52
CA VAL A 2 -3.83 29.46 -4.30
C VAL A 2 -2.97 29.46 -5.57
N ASP A 3 -1.65 29.49 -5.39
CA ASP A 3 -0.67 29.43 -6.47
C ASP A 3 -0.91 28.18 -7.37
N PRO A 4 -1.07 28.35 -8.70
CA PRO A 4 -1.20 27.24 -9.64
C PRO A 4 -0.09 26.18 -9.54
N ALA A 5 1.13 26.57 -9.17
CA ALA A 5 2.24 25.64 -8.96
C ALA A 5 1.97 24.72 -7.76
N VAL A 6 1.42 25.27 -6.67
CA VAL A 6 1.05 24.52 -5.46
C VAL A 6 -0.08 23.53 -5.76
N LEU A 7 -1.12 23.97 -6.50
CA LEU A 7 -2.21 23.08 -6.93
C LEU A 7 -1.70 21.92 -7.79
N LYS A 8 -0.77 22.18 -8.71
CA LYS A 8 -0.13 21.14 -9.52
C LYS A 8 0.66 20.16 -8.65
N GLN A 9 1.41 20.67 -7.67
CA GLN A 9 2.18 19.83 -6.75
C GLN A 9 1.28 18.94 -5.90
N ILE A 10 0.16 19.47 -5.39
CA ILE A 10 -0.84 18.69 -4.65
C ILE A 10 -1.39 17.56 -5.53
N LYS A 11 -1.81 17.84 -6.77
CA LYS A 11 -2.28 16.81 -7.70
C LYS A 11 -1.26 15.69 -7.92
N ILE A 12 0.02 16.05 -8.09
CA ILE A 12 1.09 15.08 -8.27
C ILE A 12 1.24 14.19 -7.03
N GLN A 13 1.31 14.81 -5.85
CA GLN A 13 1.48 14.09 -4.58
C GLN A 13 0.26 13.22 -4.23
N THR A 14 -0.96 13.70 -4.48
CA THR A 14 -2.19 12.90 -4.41
C THR A 14 -2.12 11.68 -5.32
N GLY A 15 -1.60 11.84 -6.54
CA GLY A 15 -1.37 10.72 -7.46
C GLY A 15 -0.34 9.71 -6.96
N VAL A 16 0.71 10.17 -6.26
CA VAL A 16 1.71 9.28 -5.63
C VAL A 16 1.06 8.45 -4.53
N VAL A 17 0.33 9.09 -3.59
CA VAL A 17 -0.37 8.39 -2.51
C VAL A 17 -1.34 7.36 -3.07
N LYS A 18 -2.17 7.75 -4.06
CA LYS A 18 -3.13 6.84 -4.71
C LYS A 18 -2.49 5.60 -5.31
N ARG A 19 -1.30 5.73 -5.92
CA ARG A 19 -0.57 4.58 -6.49
C ARG A 19 -0.05 3.66 -5.39
N LEU A 20 0.53 4.22 -4.34
CA LEU A 20 1.05 3.45 -3.20
C LEU A 20 -0.08 2.68 -2.47
N VAL A 21 -1.25 3.30 -2.28
CA VAL A 21 -2.42 2.62 -1.70
C VAL A 21 -2.83 1.41 -2.54
N LYS A 22 -2.87 1.56 -3.87
CA LYS A 22 -3.22 0.45 -4.77
C LYS A 22 -2.16 -0.64 -4.81
N GLU A 23 -0.89 -0.27 -4.79
CA GLU A 23 0.25 -1.18 -4.74
C GLU A 23 0.21 -2.03 -3.47
N HIS A 24 0.01 -1.40 -2.31
CA HIS A 24 -0.16 -2.08 -1.04
C HIS A 24 -1.33 -3.07 -1.06
N ALA A 25 -2.50 -2.64 -1.56
CA ALA A 25 -3.67 -3.51 -1.70
C ALA A 25 -3.44 -4.70 -2.65
N CYS A 26 -2.56 -4.54 -3.65
CA CYS A 26 -2.17 -5.64 -4.55
C CYS A 26 -1.34 -6.68 -3.78
N TYR A 27 -0.35 -6.24 -3.02
CA TYR A 27 0.50 -7.15 -2.23
C TYR A 27 -0.27 -7.90 -1.14
N ILE A 28 -1.24 -7.26 -0.48
CA ILE A 28 -2.14 -7.96 0.45
C ILE A 28 -2.84 -9.13 -0.25
N LYS A 29 -3.45 -8.88 -1.41
CA LYS A 29 -4.17 -9.93 -2.17
C LYS A 29 -3.24 -11.05 -2.62
N GLU A 30 -2.00 -10.71 -2.97
CA GLU A 30 -0.99 -11.68 -3.37
C GLU A 30 -0.61 -12.59 -2.19
N VAL A 31 -0.35 -12.01 -1.02
CA VAL A 31 -0.09 -12.75 0.23
C VAL A 31 -1.26 -13.64 0.61
N GLU A 32 -2.51 -13.16 0.48
CA GLU A 32 -3.71 -13.98 0.72
C GLU A 32 -3.76 -15.20 -0.21
N LYS A 33 -3.55 -14.97 -1.51
CA LYS A 33 -3.59 -16.02 -2.53
C LYS A 33 -2.47 -17.05 -2.32
N GLU A 34 -1.26 -16.60 -2.03
CA GLU A 34 -0.13 -17.47 -1.74
C GLU A 34 -0.31 -18.25 -0.44
N THR A 35 -0.88 -17.63 0.60
CA THR A 35 -1.22 -18.30 1.85
C THR A 35 -2.22 -19.42 1.61
N GLN A 36 -3.31 -19.15 0.89
CA GLN A 36 -4.31 -20.18 0.53
C GLN A 36 -3.69 -21.33 -0.28
N LYS A 37 -2.78 -21.02 -1.21
CA LYS A 37 -2.06 -22.03 -1.98
C LYS A 37 -1.20 -22.92 -1.07
N ILE A 38 -0.46 -22.31 -0.13
CA ILE A 38 0.38 -23.05 0.82
C ILE A 38 -0.46 -23.93 1.73
N ASP A 39 -1.60 -23.44 2.22
CA ASP A 39 -2.47 -24.23 3.10
C ASP A 39 -3.10 -25.41 2.36
N LYS A 40 -3.44 -25.23 1.07
CA LYS A 40 -3.83 -26.35 0.21
C LYS A 40 -2.69 -27.37 0.03
N MET A 41 -1.47 -26.90 -0.24
CA MET A 41 -0.30 -27.79 -0.36
C MET A 41 -0.07 -28.58 0.94
N LYS A 42 -0.23 -27.96 2.11
CA LYS A 42 -0.13 -28.66 3.41
C LYS A 42 -1.20 -29.73 3.60
N ALA A 43 -2.44 -29.47 3.16
CA ALA A 43 -3.53 -30.44 3.28
C ALA A 43 -3.36 -31.65 2.36
N GLU A 44 -2.69 -31.47 1.21
CA GLU A 44 -2.46 -32.49 0.19
C GLU A 44 -1.10 -33.20 0.34
N ALA A 45 -0.24 -32.77 1.27
CA ALA A 45 1.11 -33.30 1.44
C ALA A 45 1.10 -34.80 1.80
N GLN A 46 1.83 -35.61 1.04
CA GLN A 46 1.89 -37.07 1.26
C GLN A 46 3.31 -37.59 1.50
N ASN A 47 4.34 -36.80 1.19
CA ASN A 47 5.74 -37.20 1.28
C ASN A 47 6.67 -36.04 1.69
N GLU A 48 7.94 -36.35 1.95
CA GLU A 48 8.96 -35.37 2.35
C GLU A 48 9.25 -34.33 1.25
N ASP A 49 9.07 -34.68 -0.02
CA ASP A 49 9.25 -33.76 -1.15
C ASP A 49 8.19 -32.64 -1.14
N ASP A 50 6.93 -32.97 -0.82
CA ASP A 50 5.85 -32.01 -0.64
C ASP A 50 6.14 -31.05 0.52
N GLU A 51 6.66 -31.57 1.65
CA GLU A 51 7.05 -30.75 2.80
C GLU A 51 8.18 -29.77 2.46
N TYR A 52 9.17 -30.20 1.66
CA TYR A 52 10.22 -29.33 1.17
C TYR A 52 9.66 -28.22 0.26
N ALA A 53 8.73 -28.55 -0.64
CA ALA A 53 8.07 -27.59 -1.51
C ALA A 53 7.24 -26.56 -0.71
N ILE A 54 6.52 -26.99 0.32
CA ILE A 54 5.78 -26.12 1.24
C ILE A 54 6.72 -25.16 1.97
N LYS A 55 7.85 -25.67 2.48
CA LYS A 55 8.85 -24.84 3.18
C LYS A 55 9.42 -23.77 2.25
N LYS A 56 9.69 -24.12 0.99
CA LYS A 56 10.14 -23.16 -0.03
C LYS A 56 9.08 -22.12 -0.37
N ALA A 57 7.83 -22.53 -0.55
CA ALA A 57 6.73 -21.58 -0.77
C ALA A 57 6.55 -20.64 0.42
N GLY A 58 6.71 -21.13 1.65
CA GLY A 58 6.68 -20.32 2.86
C GLY A 58 7.79 -19.27 2.92
N GLN A 59 9.00 -19.58 2.43
CA GLN A 59 10.10 -18.61 2.33
C GLN A 59 9.75 -17.46 1.38
N VAL A 60 9.22 -17.77 0.21
CA VAL A 60 8.78 -16.77 -0.79
C VAL A 60 7.67 -15.89 -0.21
N LEU A 61 6.68 -16.49 0.48
CA LEU A 61 5.61 -15.73 1.12
C LEU A 61 6.14 -14.70 2.14
N GLN A 62 7.21 -15.03 2.88
CA GLN A 62 7.82 -14.07 3.81
C GLN A 62 8.47 -12.88 3.06
N GLU A 63 9.08 -13.12 1.90
CA GLU A 63 9.61 -12.05 1.06
C GLU A 63 8.49 -11.13 0.55
N THR A 64 7.36 -11.72 0.10
CA THR A 64 6.16 -10.95 -0.33
C THR A 64 5.58 -10.13 0.82
N ARG A 65 5.52 -10.67 2.04
CA ARG A 65 5.09 -9.93 3.25
C ARG A 65 6.02 -8.76 3.58
N GLY A 66 7.32 -8.88 3.32
CA GLY A 66 8.27 -7.77 3.45
C GLY A 66 7.87 -6.55 2.59
N MET A 67 7.31 -6.78 1.40
CA MET A 67 6.84 -5.71 0.51
C MET A 67 5.63 -4.95 1.06
N ILE A 68 4.74 -5.64 1.81
CA ILE A 68 3.58 -5.01 2.47
C ILE A 68 4.06 -3.96 3.48
N SER A 69 5.08 -4.32 4.28
CA SER A 69 5.67 -3.41 5.27
C SER A 69 6.36 -2.20 4.63
N ASP A 70 7.14 -2.41 3.55
CA ASP A 70 7.78 -1.31 2.81
C ASP A 70 6.75 -0.35 2.20
N THR A 71 5.77 -0.90 1.49
CA THR A 71 4.73 -0.10 0.83
C THR A 71 3.87 0.67 1.83
N ALA A 72 3.53 0.08 2.97
CA ALA A 72 2.84 0.79 4.05
C ALA A 72 3.65 1.98 4.57
N ARG A 73 4.94 1.79 4.86
CA ARG A 73 5.84 2.87 5.31
C ARG A 73 5.97 3.99 4.27
N ARG A 74 6.12 3.64 2.99
CA ARG A 74 6.19 4.60 1.88
C ARG A 74 4.87 5.36 1.73
N CYS A 75 3.74 4.68 1.88
CA CYS A 75 2.42 5.29 1.83
C CYS A 75 2.22 6.29 2.98
N ALA A 76 2.56 5.91 4.21
CA ALA A 76 2.49 6.81 5.37
C ALA A 76 3.37 8.06 5.19
N THR A 77 4.59 7.87 4.66
CA THR A 77 5.51 8.99 4.39
C THR A 77 4.94 9.95 3.34
N ALA A 78 4.45 9.42 2.22
CA ALA A 78 3.86 10.23 1.15
C ALA A 78 2.56 10.93 1.60
N ALA A 79 1.71 10.26 2.38
CA ALA A 79 0.51 10.85 2.95
C ALA A 79 0.83 11.98 3.94
N GLY A 80 1.87 11.81 4.76
CA GLY A 80 2.36 12.86 5.66
C GLY A 80 2.88 14.08 4.90
N GLN A 81 3.63 13.87 3.81
CA GLN A 81 4.10 14.97 2.95
C GLN A 81 2.93 15.70 2.27
N LEU A 82 1.94 14.97 1.76
CA LEU A 82 0.75 15.55 1.14
C LEU A 82 -0.08 16.34 2.17
N ARG A 83 -0.25 15.81 3.39
CA ARG A 83 -0.93 16.50 4.50
C ARG A 83 -0.25 17.82 4.84
N LYS A 84 1.06 17.81 5.02
CA LYS A 84 1.82 19.03 5.30
C LYS A 84 1.67 20.07 4.17
N LEU A 85 1.72 19.62 2.92
CA LEU A 85 1.57 20.50 1.76
C LEU A 85 0.19 21.19 1.72
N ILE A 86 -0.90 20.46 2.01
CA ILE A 86 -2.24 21.06 2.01
C ILE A 86 -2.47 22.02 3.19
N GLU A 87 -1.85 21.75 4.36
CA GLU A 87 -1.91 22.62 5.54
C GLU A 87 -1.16 23.94 5.28
N GLU A 88 0.05 23.87 4.74
CA GLU A 88 0.86 25.05 4.38
C GLU A 88 0.21 25.88 3.27
N ALA A 89 -0.44 25.23 2.29
CA ALA A 89 -1.08 25.90 1.17
C ALA A 89 -2.37 26.66 1.55
N SER A 90 -2.97 26.39 2.72
CA SER A 90 -4.23 27.00 3.18
C SER A 90 -5.30 27.06 2.08
N LEU A 91 -5.55 25.91 1.45
CA LEU A 91 -6.46 25.81 0.30
C LEU A 91 -7.90 26.14 0.69
N GLU A 92 -8.55 26.93 -0.15
CA GLU A 92 -10.02 27.04 -0.18
C GLU A 92 -10.63 25.70 -0.59
N ASP A 93 -11.90 25.45 -0.26
CA ASP A 93 -12.58 24.21 -0.63
C ASP A 93 -12.61 24.03 -2.15
N CYS A 94 -11.84 23.04 -2.62
CA CYS A 94 -11.68 22.72 -4.03
C CYS A 94 -11.56 21.20 -4.26
N GLN A 95 -11.60 20.80 -5.53
CA GLN A 95 -11.50 19.40 -5.91
C GLN A 95 -10.17 18.79 -5.49
N GLU A 96 -9.07 19.53 -5.66
CA GLU A 96 -7.73 19.09 -5.31
C GLU A 96 -7.58 18.79 -3.81
N LEU A 97 -8.17 19.63 -2.96
CA LEU A 97 -8.19 19.42 -1.52
C LEU A 97 -9.02 18.19 -1.14
N THR A 98 -10.18 18.02 -1.78
CA THR A 98 -11.07 16.87 -1.56
C THR A 98 -10.38 15.56 -1.95
N ASP A 99 -9.76 15.53 -3.13
CA ASP A 99 -9.02 14.38 -3.62
C ASP A 99 -7.84 14.05 -2.71
N ALA A 100 -7.07 15.06 -2.29
CA ALA A 100 -5.94 14.88 -1.38
C ALA A 100 -6.38 14.31 -0.04
N LYS A 101 -7.42 14.87 0.59
CA LYS A 101 -7.99 14.37 1.86
C LYS A 101 -8.44 12.92 1.72
N THR A 102 -9.15 12.58 0.65
CA THR A 102 -9.60 11.21 0.36
C THR A 102 -8.43 10.23 0.30
N GLN A 103 -7.34 10.60 -0.39
CA GLN A 103 -6.18 9.70 -0.50
C GLN A 103 -5.38 9.62 0.80
N ILE A 104 -5.32 10.69 1.59
CA ILE A 104 -4.70 10.67 2.93
C ILE A 104 -5.48 9.74 3.86
N GLU A 105 -6.82 9.80 3.83
CA GLU A 105 -7.67 8.91 4.63
C GLU A 105 -7.48 7.45 4.20
N ALA A 106 -7.50 7.17 2.90
CA ALA A 106 -7.23 5.83 2.36
C ALA A 106 -5.84 5.31 2.77
N ALA A 107 -4.82 6.17 2.78
CA ALA A 107 -3.48 5.82 3.25
C ALA A 107 -3.42 5.57 4.76
N SER A 108 -4.24 6.26 5.57
CA SER A 108 -4.31 6.03 7.01
C SER A 108 -5.04 4.73 7.39
N ALA A 109 -5.88 4.21 6.50
CA ALA A 109 -6.53 2.92 6.65
C ALA A 109 -5.61 1.74 6.32
N ILE A 110 -4.39 1.98 5.82
CA ILE A 110 -3.40 0.93 5.57
C ILE A 110 -2.79 0.47 6.90
N THR A 111 -3.02 -0.79 7.24
CA THR A 111 -2.40 -1.47 8.38
C THR A 111 -1.16 -2.25 7.96
N VAL A 112 -0.15 -2.26 8.83
CA VAL A 112 0.96 -3.22 8.76
C VAL A 112 0.49 -4.43 9.58
N GLU A 113 -0.08 -5.43 8.91
CA GLU A 113 -0.36 -6.74 9.52
C GLU A 113 0.82 -7.70 9.36
#